data_AF-A0A061JRX9-F1
#
_entry.id   AF-A0A061JRX9-F1
#
_cell.length_a   1.000
_cell.length_b   1.000
_cell.length_c   1.000
_cell.angle_alpha   90.00
_cell.angle_beta   90.00
_cell.angle_gamma   90.00
#
_symmetry.space_group_name_H-M   'P 1'
#
loop_
_entity.id
_entity.type
_entity.pdbx_description
1 polymer ?
#
loop_
_entity_poly.entity_id
_entity_poly.type
_entity_poly.pdbx_seq_one_letter_code
_entity_poly.pdbx_strand_id
1 'polypeptide(L)' 'MEEGTVRPGDALLLLERPHPEISVAHLWRCFLDPALAADELLQLAALPGLAFEYRQRFRQRYDIHSNRRNQGNLFD' A
#
# COMPACT_ATOMS: atom_id res chain seq x y z
N MET A 1 4.51 -19.35 -0.46
CA MET A 1 4.28 -19.72 0.95
C MET A 1 3.94 -21.19 0.99
N GLU A 2 4.44 -21.91 1.99
CA GLU A 2 4.28 -23.35 2.14
C GLU A 2 3.83 -23.64 3.58
N GLU A 3 2.98 -24.64 3.75
CA GLU A 3 2.52 -25.08 5.05
C GLU A 3 3.63 -25.87 5.78
N GLY A 4 3.64 -25.81 7.11
CA GLY A 4 4.64 -26.47 7.93
C GLY A 4 4.36 -26.37 9.42
N THR A 5 5.22 -26.99 10.23
CA THR A 5 5.14 -26.89 11.71
C THR A 5 6.08 -25.81 12.22
N VAL A 6 5.60 -25.01 13.16
CA VAL A 6 6.40 -24.03 13.91
C VAL A 6 6.20 -24.26 15.41
N ARG A 7 7.21 -23.94 16.21
CA ARG A 7 7.21 -24.08 17.66
C ARG A 7 7.64 -22.77 18.34
N PRO A 8 7.17 -22.50 19.57
CA PRO A 8 7.71 -21.41 20.36
C PRO A 8 9.24 -21.55 20.51
N GLY A 9 9.97 -20.47 20.23
CA GLY A 9 11.44 -20.45 20.25
C GLY A 9 12.12 -20.68 18.90
N ASP A 10 11.37 -21.04 17.85
CA ASP A 10 11.92 -21.09 16.50
C ASP A 10 12.35 -19.69 16.05
N ALA A 11 13.49 -19.61 15.34
CA ALA A 11 13.99 -18.36 14.80
C ALA A 11 13.22 -17.95 13.54
N LEU A 12 12.90 -16.66 13.43
CA LEU A 12 12.42 -16.07 12.17
C LEU A 12 13.63 -15.65 11.33
N LEU A 13 13.80 -16.27 10.17
CA LEU A 13 14.86 -15.94 9.22
C LEU A 13 14.28 -15.13 8.05
N LEU A 14 14.94 -14.05 7.69
CA LEU A 14 14.62 -13.28 6.49
C LEU A 14 15.24 -13.98 5.28
N LEU A 15 14.40 -14.59 4.44
CA LEU A 15 14.83 -15.21 3.18
C LEU A 15 14.81 -14.21 2.03
N GLU A 16 13.74 -13.42 1.94
CA GLU A 16 13.50 -12.49 0.83
C GLU A 16 13.00 -11.14 1.33
N ARG A 17 13.40 -10.08 0.63
CA ARG A 17 12.92 -8.71 0.85
C ARG A 17 12.60 -8.05 -0.49
N PRO A 18 11.45 -8.34 -1.11
CA PRO A 18 11.13 -7.91 -2.48
C PRO A 18 10.94 -6.38 -2.60
N HIS A 19 10.57 -5.71 -1.52
CA HIS A 19 10.34 -4.25 -1.47
C HIS A 19 11.19 -3.61 -0.36
N PRO A 20 12.52 -3.52 -0.54
CA PRO A 20 13.44 -3.06 0.52
C PRO A 20 13.24 -1.60 0.93
N GLU A 21 12.67 -0.78 0.06
CA GLU A 21 12.31 0.61 0.32
C GLU A 21 10.99 0.77 1.10
N ILE A 22 10.12 -0.24 1.08
CA ILE A 22 8.80 -0.19 1.73
C ILE A 22 8.85 -0.93 3.07
N SER A 23 9.01 -0.17 4.16
CA SER A 23 8.85 -0.72 5.51
C SER A 23 7.39 -0.71 5.96
N VAL A 24 7.06 -1.53 6.96
CA VAL A 24 5.74 -1.48 7.63
C VAL A 24 5.46 -0.09 8.19
N ALA A 25 6.47 0.57 8.76
CA ALA A 25 6.34 1.93 9.29
C ALA A 25 6.07 2.97 8.19
N HIS A 26 6.68 2.81 7.01
CA HIS A 26 6.40 3.67 5.86
C HIS A 26 4.97 3.46 5.36
N LEU A 27 4.55 2.20 5.16
CA LEU A 27 3.18 1.87 4.77
C LEU A 27 2.14 2.47 5.73
N TRP A 28 2.40 2.38 7.04
CA TRP A 28 1.50 2.92 8.05
C TRP A 28 1.38 4.45 7.97
N ARG A 29 2.49 5.17 7.73
CA ARG A 29 2.46 6.63 7.52
C ARG A 29 1.63 6.98 6.29
N CYS A 30 1.87 6.33 5.16
CA CYS A 30 1.11 6.57 3.93
C CYS A 30 -0.39 6.27 4.11
N PHE A 31 -0.71 5.24 4.88
CA PHE A 31 -2.07 4.86 5.17
C PHE A 31 -2.83 5.94 5.96
N LEU A 32 -2.16 6.54 6.94
CA LEU A 32 -2.74 7.57 7.82
C LEU A 32 -2.70 8.98 7.23
N ASP A 33 -1.77 9.27 6.32
CA ASP A 33 -1.64 10.59 5.71
C ASP A 33 -2.79 10.84 4.72
N PRO A 34 -3.73 11.76 5.01
CA PRO A 34 -4.84 12.06 4.09
C PRO A 34 -4.41 12.83 2.84
N ALA A 35 -3.23 13.45 2.86
CA ALA A 35 -2.70 14.30 1.78
C ALA A 35 -1.71 13.56 0.85
N LEU A 36 -1.59 12.23 1.00
CA LEU A 36 -0.68 11.41 0.18
C LEU A 36 -0.89 11.66 -1.33
N ALA A 37 0.20 11.76 -2.07
CA ALA A 37 0.16 12.09 -3.49
C ALA A 37 -0.57 11.01 -4.31
N ALA A 38 -1.23 11.43 -5.39
CA ALA A 38 -2.00 10.52 -6.26
C ALA A 38 -1.13 9.38 -6.84
N ASP A 39 0.11 9.69 -7.25
CA ASP A 39 1.01 8.69 -7.81
C ASP A 39 1.42 7.65 -6.75
N GLU A 40 1.67 8.09 -5.52
CA GLU A 40 1.97 7.18 -4.40
C GLU A 40 0.77 6.31 -4.02
N LEU A 41 -0.45 6.87 -4.05
CA LEU A 41 -1.68 6.11 -3.86
C LEU A 41 -1.82 4.99 -4.90
N LEU A 42 -1.54 5.30 -6.17
CA LEU A 42 -1.63 4.32 -7.24
C LEU A 42 -0.55 3.25 -7.13
N GLN A 43 0.68 3.64 -6.79
CA GLN A 43 1.79 2.70 -6.56
C GLN A 43 1.48 1.73 -5.41
N LEU A 44 1.02 2.23 -4.27
CA LEU A 44 0.67 1.40 -3.12
C LEU A 44 -0.56 0.53 -3.37
N ALA A 45 -1.54 1.02 -4.15
CA ALA A 45 -2.69 0.22 -4.58
C ALA A 45 -2.31 -0.97 -5.46
N ALA A 46 -1.17 -0.91 -6.15
CA ALA A 46 -0.66 -1.97 -7.01
C ALA A 46 0.40 -2.86 -6.33
N LEU A 47 0.75 -2.61 -5.06
CA LEU A 47 1.87 -3.28 -4.40
C LEU A 47 1.65 -4.81 -4.26
N PRO A 48 2.50 -5.64 -4.89
CA PRO A 48 2.46 -7.09 -4.73
C PRO A 48 2.69 -7.50 -3.26
N GLY A 49 2.03 -8.56 -2.81
CA GLY A 49 2.17 -9.06 -1.44
C GLY A 49 1.48 -8.22 -0.36
N LEU A 50 1.01 -6.99 -0.68
CA LEU A 50 0.18 -6.22 0.24
C LEU A 50 -1.20 -6.87 0.41
N ALA A 51 -1.81 -6.77 1.60
CA ALA A 51 -3.15 -7.29 1.81
C ALA A 51 -4.19 -6.54 0.95
N PHE A 52 -5.19 -7.27 0.46
CA PHE A 52 -6.21 -6.75 -0.46
C PHE A 52 -6.91 -5.49 0.07
N GLU A 53 -7.29 -5.48 1.35
CA GLU A 53 -7.96 -4.35 2.00
C GLU A 53 -7.14 -3.05 1.94
N TYR A 54 -5.81 -3.13 2.11
CA TYR A 54 -4.95 -1.96 2.01
C TYR A 54 -4.88 -1.45 0.57
N ARG A 55 -4.70 -2.35 -0.40
CA ARG A 55 -4.71 -1.99 -1.83
C ARG A 55 -6.02 -1.32 -2.23
N GLN A 56 -7.15 -1.87 -1.79
CA GLN A 56 -8.47 -1.31 -2.08
C GLN A 56 -8.64 0.09 -1.49
N ARG A 57 -8.22 0.32 -0.23
CA ARG A 57 -8.30 1.65 0.39
C ARG A 57 -7.44 2.69 -0.32
N PHE A 58 -6.22 2.34 -0.71
CA PHE A 58 -5.37 3.24 -1.51
C PHE A 58 -6.00 3.54 -2.88
N ARG A 59 -6.59 2.53 -3.54
CA ARG A 59 -7.28 2.73 -4.82
C ARG A 59 -8.48 3.67 -4.70
N GLN A 60 -9.33 3.46 -3.70
CA GLN A 60 -10.49 4.32 -3.44
C GLN A 60 -10.07 5.77 -3.22
N ARG A 61 -9.00 6.00 -2.46
CA ARG A 61 -8.45 7.35 -2.25
C ARG A 61 -7.94 7.97 -3.55
N TYR A 62 -7.23 7.20 -4.38
CA TYR A 62 -6.77 7.65 -5.70
C TYR A 62 -7.95 8.07 -6.59
N ASP A 63 -9.00 7.23 -6.67
CA ASP A 63 -10.17 7.50 -7.50
C ASP A 63 -10.87 8.82 -7.07
N ILE A 64 -10.96 9.08 -5.75
CA ILE A 64 -11.47 10.36 -5.21
C ILE A 64 -10.60 11.55 -5.64
N HIS A 65 -9.27 11.42 -5.52
CA HIS A 65 -8.33 12.47 -5.94
C HIS A 65 -8.44 12.77 -7.44
N SER A 66 -8.52 11.74 -8.27
CA SER A 66 -8.64 11.85 -9.73
C SER A 66 -9.93 12.55 -10.14
N ASN A 67 -11.06 12.16 -9.54
CA ASN A 67 -12.36 12.77 -9.83
C ASN A 67 -12.40 14.26 -9.49
N ARG A 68 -11.81 14.68 -8.37
CA ARG A 68 -11.73 16.11 -7.99
C ARG A 68 -10.93 16.93 -9.01
N ARG A 69 -9.80 16.38 -9.50
CA ARG A 69 -8.98 17.05 -10.52
C ARG A 69 -9.74 17.21 -11.84
N ASN A 70 -10.45 16.17 -12.26
CA ASN A 70 -11.22 16.20 -13.51
C ASN A 70 -12.43 17.15 -13.42
N GLN A 71 -13.06 17.31 -12.26
CA GLN A 71 -14.12 18.31 -12.06
C GLN A 71 -13.61 19.76 -12.13
N GLY A 72 -12.41 20.03 -11.60
CA GLY A 72 -11.80 21.37 -11.70
C GLY A 72 -11.54 21.77 -13.15
N ASN A 73 -11.06 20.82 -13.97
CA ASN A 73 -10.77 21.03 -15.39
C ASN A 73 -12.01 21.11 -16.30
N LEU A 74 -13.22 20.83 -15.79
CA LEU A 74 -14.46 20.82 -16.60
C LEU A 74 -15.06 22.22 -16.77
N PHE A 75 -14.64 23.18 -15.95
CA PHE A 75 -15.15 24.55 -15.92
C PHE A 75 -14.12 25.61 -16.35
N ASP A 76 -12.96 25.18 -16.84
CA ASP A 76 -11.95 26.00 -17.53
C ASP A 76 -12.00 25.75 -19.04
#